data_AF-A0AAD4KU60-F1
#
_entry.id   AF-A0AAD4KU60-F1
#
_cell.length_a   1.000
_cell.length_b   1.000
_cell.length_c   1.000
_cell.angle_alpha   90.00
_cell.angle_beta   90.00
_cell.angle_gamma   90.00
#
_symmetry.space_group_name_H-M   'P 1'
#
loop_
_entity.id
_entity.type
_entity.pdbx_description
1 polymer ?
#
loop_
_entity_poly.entity_id
_entity_poly.type
_entity_poly.pdbx_seq_one_letter_code
_entity_poly.pdbx_strand_id
1 'polypeptide(L)'
;MVNRGRSKGCVTCKQRRVKCDQAKPKCRTCHRLGLQCEGYQTRYSNLKFKDQNYKFCNESTSSRATRDKNQVSSPRALAEPDTSVSFFLQYYAGMGRSLGSARGFFEVLIPVYCSQTQDSPLILAVSAVASKILSLWRHDRCQDSREKYTQAVKCLRSTLKDHNEWEKPATISAVLSLQLYENIATIFGLHSGTSIHHNGALSLLPFASSDKADCVTHILLRRFILHSEICSAMRQERPLQDTAYSWVKGKDLIVSADNPSSRLDAIGATVAELQASYMQSATRHGSITSSQKAPRDWRIEAKRLDDRLLAWSRKVPDHWQPLKLRSGQDVDSSIPTYRSLCEVYPTCQIGTIWNLWRVQRLLLLRIILSSYAIPDPWKFDDRADEVSASDEHLGEYVHTLQELVDSVCHSVPFYLGNRSNPLNLADFGDTGILLPSSHSLAVEDEGVFDMQGKKGQTSREDYRRHIIAQGPWHIMSPLSRLLTLFSEGHGQYLASFLRPGQHEWIREQFLRVTLLLRIPLPGTSGIKRLYTFAKSPGQEPTDSEIEYLAKEVRKGAIFMSGP
;
A
#
# COMPACT_ATOMS: atom_id res chain seq x y z
N MET A 1 -13.09 -43.55 47.15
CA MET A 1 -13.61 -43.30 45.79
C MET A 1 -12.43 -42.86 44.91
N VAL A 2 -11.87 -43.75 44.09
CA VAL A 2 -10.61 -43.49 43.36
C VAL A 2 -10.90 -42.72 42.08
N ASN A 3 -10.51 -41.45 42.03
CA ASN A 3 -10.71 -40.57 40.89
C ASN A 3 -9.74 -40.94 39.76
N ARG A 4 -10.18 -41.81 38.83
CA ARG A 4 -9.44 -42.07 37.58
C ARG A 4 -9.72 -40.88 36.66
N GLY A 5 -8.71 -40.04 36.45
CA GLY A 5 -8.83 -38.75 35.76
C GLY A 5 -9.51 -38.74 34.37
N ARG A 6 -9.57 -37.56 33.75
CA ARG A 6 -10.35 -37.26 32.53
C ARG A 6 -10.17 -38.33 31.44
N SER A 7 -11.28 -38.99 31.06
CA SER A 7 -11.32 -40.07 30.07
C SER A 7 -10.65 -39.67 28.74
N LYS A 8 -9.77 -40.54 28.22
CA LYS A 8 -9.09 -40.40 26.93
C LYS A 8 -9.90 -40.95 25.74
N GLY A 9 -11.16 -41.38 25.96
CA GLY A 9 -12.01 -41.92 24.90
C GLY A 9 -12.39 -40.90 23.81
N CYS A 10 -12.81 -41.39 22.64
CA CYS A 10 -13.37 -40.56 21.57
C CYS A 10 -14.67 -39.87 22.05
N VAL A 11 -15.08 -38.80 21.36
CA VAL A 11 -16.26 -38.00 21.74
C VAL A 11 -17.52 -38.87 21.73
N THR A 12 -17.70 -39.68 20.70
CA THR A 12 -18.87 -40.58 20.56
C THR A 12 -18.97 -41.58 21.72
N CYS A 13 -17.87 -42.24 22.12
CA CYS A 13 -17.90 -43.18 23.26
C CYS A 13 -18.09 -42.46 24.61
N LYS A 14 -17.59 -41.22 24.74
CA LYS A 14 -17.80 -40.40 25.95
C LYS A 14 -19.26 -40.01 26.12
N GLN A 15 -19.91 -39.53 25.06
CA GLN A 15 -21.33 -39.19 25.08
C GLN A 15 -22.18 -40.42 25.44
N ARG A 16 -21.82 -41.59 24.90
CA ARG A 16 -22.50 -42.85 25.18
C ARG A 16 -22.15 -43.49 26.52
N ARG A 17 -21.21 -42.91 27.29
CA ARG A 17 -20.72 -43.43 28.59
C ARG A 17 -20.24 -44.89 28.54
N VAL A 18 -19.66 -45.30 27.41
CA VAL A 18 -19.08 -46.65 27.21
C VAL A 18 -17.55 -46.61 27.15
N LYS A 19 -16.91 -47.74 27.46
CA LYS A 19 -15.44 -47.86 27.39
C LYS A 19 -14.97 -47.76 25.94
N CYS A 20 -14.05 -46.83 25.68
CA CYS A 20 -13.43 -46.63 24.37
C CYS A 20 -12.12 -47.42 24.28
N ASP A 21 -11.90 -48.10 23.16
CA ASP A 21 -10.68 -48.86 22.84
C ASP A 21 -9.49 -47.98 22.42
N GLN A 22 -9.71 -46.68 22.20
CA GLN A 22 -8.69 -45.66 21.92
C GLN A 22 -7.90 -45.85 20.60
N ALA A 23 -8.33 -46.75 19.70
CA ALA A 23 -7.73 -46.88 18.37
C ALA A 23 -7.90 -45.59 17.54
N LYS A 24 -6.85 -45.20 16.80
CA LYS A 24 -6.83 -44.04 15.88
C LYS A 24 -6.74 -44.55 14.43
N PRO A 25 -7.36 -43.88 13.44
CA PRO A 25 -8.08 -42.60 13.55
C PRO A 25 -9.52 -42.72 14.10
N LYS A 26 -10.16 -43.89 14.01
CA LYS A 26 -11.50 -44.18 14.56
C LYS A 26 -11.43 -45.36 15.55
N CYS A 27 -12.22 -45.33 16.61
CA CYS A 27 -12.25 -46.43 17.57
C CYS A 27 -13.02 -47.64 17.01
N ARG A 28 -12.54 -48.86 17.31
CA ARG A 28 -13.14 -50.10 16.82
C ARG A 28 -14.55 -50.30 17.38
N THR A 29 -14.82 -49.77 18.56
CA THR A 29 -16.15 -49.84 19.20
C THR A 29 -17.22 -49.09 18.37
N CYS A 30 -16.90 -47.90 17.87
CA CYS A 30 -17.81 -47.16 16.98
C CYS A 30 -17.92 -47.84 15.60
N HIS A 31 -16.80 -48.33 15.06
CA HIS A 31 -16.78 -49.02 13.77
C HIS A 31 -17.66 -50.29 13.77
N ARG A 32 -17.51 -51.15 14.76
CA ARG A 32 -18.29 -52.39 14.89
C ARG A 32 -19.80 -52.12 15.01
N LEU A 33 -20.17 -50.99 15.60
CA LEU A 33 -21.57 -50.60 15.81
C LEU A 33 -22.12 -49.75 14.66
N GLY A 34 -21.37 -49.56 13.56
CA GLY A 34 -21.80 -48.75 12.42
C GLY A 34 -21.95 -47.26 12.74
N LEU A 35 -21.34 -46.76 13.81
CA LEU A 35 -21.47 -45.37 14.25
C LEU A 35 -20.34 -44.50 13.69
N GLN A 36 -20.67 -43.26 13.30
CA GLN A 36 -19.70 -42.25 12.91
C GLN A 36 -18.88 -41.81 14.14
N CYS A 37 -17.60 -42.19 14.17
CA CYS A 37 -16.69 -41.80 15.25
C CYS A 37 -16.22 -40.34 15.05
N GLU A 38 -16.62 -39.45 15.95
CA GLU A 38 -16.27 -38.01 15.95
C GLU A 38 -14.82 -37.74 16.41
N GLY A 39 -14.02 -38.79 16.59
CA GLY A 39 -12.60 -38.69 16.92
C GLY A 39 -12.33 -38.28 18.37
N TYR A 40 -11.08 -37.89 18.65
CA TYR A 40 -10.59 -37.56 19.99
C TYR A 40 -10.43 -36.04 20.10
N GLN A 41 -11.10 -35.40 21.08
CA GLN A 41 -10.95 -33.96 21.34
C GLN A 41 -9.48 -33.60 21.65
N THR A 42 -8.91 -32.70 20.86
CA THR A 42 -7.63 -32.04 21.12
C THR A 42 -7.84 -30.88 22.10
N ARG A 43 -6.81 -30.59 22.91
CA ARG A 43 -6.83 -29.66 24.07
C ARG A 43 -7.24 -28.20 23.77
N TYR A 44 -7.53 -27.83 22.53
CA TYR A 44 -7.74 -26.43 22.11
C TYR A 44 -9.18 -26.08 21.69
N SER A 45 -10.17 -26.93 21.96
CA SER A 45 -11.54 -26.78 21.43
C SER A 45 -12.58 -26.15 22.38
N ASN A 46 -12.21 -25.71 23.59
CA ASN A 46 -13.16 -25.20 24.59
C ASN A 46 -12.78 -23.83 25.20
N LEU A 47 -12.45 -22.85 24.36
CA LEU A 47 -12.53 -21.44 24.79
C LEU A 47 -13.91 -20.91 24.39
N LYS A 48 -14.85 -20.84 25.34
CA LYS A 48 -16.11 -20.09 25.21
C LYS A 48 -15.89 -18.71 25.84
N PHE A 49 -15.90 -17.66 25.03
CA PHE A 49 -15.98 -16.29 25.52
C PHE A 49 -17.37 -16.06 26.11
N LYS A 50 -17.44 -15.68 27.39
CA LYS A 50 -18.67 -15.23 28.06
C LYS A 50 -18.67 -13.71 28.08
N ASP A 51 -19.69 -13.13 27.46
CA ASP A 51 -19.99 -11.70 27.55
C ASP A 51 -20.39 -11.35 29.00
N GLN A 52 -19.71 -10.37 29.59
CA GLN A 52 -19.98 -9.83 30.94
C GLN A 52 -20.45 -8.37 30.92
N ASN A 53 -20.79 -7.81 29.74
CA ASN A 53 -21.22 -6.41 29.61
C ASN A 53 -22.49 -6.09 30.42
N TYR A 54 -23.28 -7.09 30.81
CA TYR A 54 -24.46 -6.91 31.65
C TYR A 54 -24.14 -6.50 33.11
N LYS A 55 -22.89 -6.59 33.56
CA LYS A 55 -22.50 -6.20 34.93
C LYS A 55 -22.21 -4.70 35.11
N PHE A 56 -22.28 -3.91 34.03
CA PHE A 56 -21.90 -2.49 34.05
C PHE A 56 -23.01 -1.51 33.64
N CYS A 57 -24.25 -1.96 33.50
CA CYS A 57 -25.40 -1.06 33.37
C CYS A 57 -26.21 -1.09 34.66
N ASN A 58 -26.08 -0.06 35.49
CA ASN A 58 -27.10 0.27 36.48
C ASN A 58 -27.65 1.66 36.20
N GLU A 59 -28.98 1.66 36.08
CA GLU A 59 -29.85 2.81 35.93
C GLU A 59 -29.72 3.78 37.11
N SER A 60 -29.77 5.06 36.77
CA SER A 60 -29.84 6.18 37.68
C SER A 60 -31.18 6.24 38.43
N THR A 61 -31.16 6.26 39.77
CA THR A 61 -32.15 6.99 40.59
C THR A 61 -31.66 7.26 42.03
N SER A 62 -31.51 8.55 42.34
CA SER A 62 -31.79 9.28 43.60
C SER A 62 -31.69 8.58 44.98
N SER A 63 -30.77 9.04 45.85
CA SER A 63 -31.07 9.87 47.06
C SER A 63 -30.11 9.69 48.27
N ARG A 64 -29.69 10.85 48.82
CA ARG A 64 -29.35 11.22 50.22
C ARG A 64 -28.20 10.55 51.03
N ALA A 65 -27.14 11.36 51.18
CA ALA A 65 -26.45 11.83 52.42
C ALA A 65 -26.01 10.84 53.51
N THR A 66 -24.69 10.78 53.77
CA THR A 66 -24.02 11.20 55.03
C THR A 66 -22.50 11.23 54.85
N ARG A 67 -21.83 12.18 55.51
CA ARG A 67 -20.38 12.41 55.54
C ARG A 67 -19.65 11.29 56.30
N ASP A 68 -18.49 10.84 55.78
CA ASP A 68 -17.30 10.71 56.62
C ASP A 68 -15.99 10.76 55.80
N LYS A 69 -14.95 11.30 56.43
CA LYS A 69 -13.61 11.54 55.88
C LYS A 69 -12.85 10.23 55.79
N ASN A 70 -12.38 9.87 54.59
CA ASN A 70 -11.08 9.23 54.43
C ASN A 70 -10.55 9.48 53.01
N GLN A 71 -9.34 10.03 52.98
CA GLN A 71 -8.57 10.36 51.80
C GLN A 71 -8.23 9.05 51.07
N VAL A 72 -8.91 8.79 49.95
CA VAL A 72 -8.49 7.80 48.95
C VAL A 72 -8.23 8.59 47.69
N SER A 73 -6.99 8.51 47.22
CA SER A 73 -6.56 9.04 45.93
C SER A 73 -7.58 8.66 44.87
N SER A 74 -8.18 9.67 44.23
CA SER A 74 -9.02 9.48 43.05
C SER A 74 -8.30 8.53 42.09
N PRO A 75 -8.96 7.47 41.59
CA PRO A 75 -8.43 6.76 40.44
C PRO A 75 -8.27 7.81 39.34
N ARG A 76 -7.02 8.09 39.00
CA ARG A 76 -6.63 8.84 37.82
C ARG A 76 -7.54 8.36 36.68
N ALA A 77 -8.22 9.29 36.01
CA ALA A 77 -8.98 8.98 34.81
C ALA A 77 -8.13 8.01 33.96
N LEU A 78 -8.64 6.79 33.78
CA LEU A 78 -8.04 5.82 32.87
C LEU A 78 -7.83 6.58 31.57
N ALA A 79 -6.56 6.68 31.14
CA ALA A 79 -6.22 7.24 29.85
C ALA A 79 -7.23 6.70 28.84
N GLU A 80 -7.87 7.59 28.07
CA GLU A 80 -8.79 7.17 27.01
C GLU A 80 -8.14 6.01 26.24
N PRO A 81 -8.90 4.94 25.90
CA PRO A 81 -8.33 3.88 25.08
C PRO A 81 -7.66 4.50 23.87
N ASP A 82 -6.47 4.01 23.50
CA ASP A 82 -5.68 4.55 22.38
C ASP A 82 -6.41 4.34 21.05
N THR A 83 -7.38 5.23 20.81
CA THR A 83 -8.25 5.26 19.64
C THR A 83 -7.44 5.46 18.38
N SER A 84 -6.30 6.14 18.49
CA SER A 84 -5.38 6.39 17.38
C SER A 84 -4.75 5.10 16.88
N VAL A 85 -4.10 4.34 17.76
CA VAL A 85 -3.44 3.07 17.39
C VAL A 85 -4.48 2.07 16.89
N SER A 86 -5.60 1.93 17.60
CA SER A 86 -6.67 1.01 17.20
C SER A 86 -7.19 1.33 15.79
N PHE A 87 -7.43 2.62 15.51
CA PHE A 87 -7.84 3.09 14.19
C PHE A 87 -6.78 2.77 13.11
N PHE A 88 -5.51 3.09 13.36
CA PHE A 88 -4.44 2.82 12.40
C PHE A 88 -4.25 1.31 12.12
N LEU A 89 -4.17 0.50 13.16
CA LEU A 89 -3.97 -0.94 13.00
C LEU A 89 -5.15 -1.59 12.29
N GLN A 90 -6.38 -1.15 12.54
CA GLN A 90 -7.56 -1.68 11.87
C GLN A 90 -7.63 -1.23 10.39
N TYR A 91 -7.64 0.07 10.13
CA TYR A 91 -7.99 0.61 8.81
C TYR A 91 -6.82 0.73 7.83
N TYR A 92 -5.57 0.71 8.30
CA TYR A 92 -4.37 0.87 7.45
C TYR A 92 -3.47 -0.38 7.46
N ALA A 93 -3.19 -0.94 8.64
CA ALA A 93 -2.32 -2.11 8.76
C ALA A 93 -3.04 -3.45 8.55
N GLY A 94 -4.34 -3.54 8.86
CA GLY A 94 -5.11 -4.78 8.81
C GLY A 94 -5.96 -4.94 7.55
N MET A 95 -6.92 -4.03 7.34
CA MET A 95 -7.89 -4.13 6.24
C MET A 95 -7.23 -4.09 4.86
N GLY A 96 -7.73 -4.94 3.95
CA GLY A 96 -7.25 -4.99 2.56
C GLY A 96 -5.84 -5.57 2.38
N ARG A 97 -5.24 -6.13 3.43
CA ARG A 97 -3.92 -6.79 3.40
C ARG A 97 -4.06 -8.30 3.33
N SER A 98 -3.21 -8.96 2.53
CA SER A 98 -3.15 -10.42 2.41
C SER A 98 -1.73 -10.88 2.18
N LEU A 99 -1.38 -12.09 2.64
CA LEU A 99 -0.06 -12.67 2.38
C LEU A 99 0.20 -12.90 0.88
N GLY A 100 -0.85 -13.19 0.09
CA GLY A 100 -0.74 -13.39 -1.35
C GLY A 100 -0.36 -12.12 -2.12
N SER A 101 -0.78 -10.95 -1.61
CA SER A 101 -0.41 -9.64 -2.17
C SER A 101 0.68 -8.92 -1.40
N ALA A 102 1.26 -9.55 -0.37
CA ALA A 102 2.03 -8.87 0.65
C ALA A 102 3.20 -8.06 0.10
N ARG A 103 3.40 -6.86 0.66
CA ARG A 103 4.64 -6.08 0.47
C ARG A 103 5.56 -6.15 1.66
N GLY A 104 5.04 -6.53 2.82
CA GLY A 104 5.81 -7.05 3.94
C GLY A 104 5.57 -6.33 5.26
N PHE A 105 5.73 -5.01 5.30
CA PHE A 105 5.67 -4.24 6.54
C PHE A 105 4.31 -4.32 7.23
N PHE A 106 3.22 -4.01 6.53
CA PHE A 106 1.88 -3.99 7.14
C PHE A 106 1.41 -5.40 7.53
N GLU A 107 1.72 -6.42 6.73
CA GLU A 107 1.31 -7.80 7.02
C GLU A 107 1.95 -8.37 8.30
N VAL A 108 3.09 -7.83 8.75
CA VAL A 108 3.75 -8.26 9.99
C VAL A 108 3.61 -7.27 11.14
N LEU A 109 3.11 -6.04 10.87
CA LEU A 109 3.12 -4.96 11.85
C LEU A 109 2.31 -5.30 13.10
N ILE A 110 1.08 -5.80 12.94
CA ILE A 110 0.18 -6.14 14.05
C ILE A 110 0.78 -7.22 14.97
N PRO A 111 1.18 -8.41 14.48
CA PRO A 111 1.74 -9.44 15.36
C PRO A 111 3.05 -9.00 16.03
N VAL A 112 3.91 -8.26 15.34
CA VAL A 112 5.14 -7.71 15.95
C VAL A 112 4.77 -6.69 17.02
N TYR A 113 3.88 -5.74 16.73
CA TYR A 113 3.41 -4.72 17.68
C TYR A 113 2.85 -5.35 18.96
N CYS A 114 1.95 -6.34 18.85
CA CYS A 114 1.32 -7.00 20.00
C CYS A 114 2.31 -7.78 20.89
N SER A 115 3.51 -8.08 20.40
CA SER A 115 4.56 -8.76 21.16
C SER A 115 5.47 -7.82 21.96
N GLN A 116 5.30 -6.50 21.83
CA GLN A 116 6.18 -5.50 22.45
C GLN A 116 5.63 -4.91 23.75
N THR A 117 6.52 -4.35 24.57
CA THR A 117 6.19 -3.60 25.79
C THR A 117 5.86 -2.13 25.48
N GLN A 118 5.10 -1.46 26.36
CA GLN A 118 4.54 -0.12 26.14
C GLN A 118 5.58 0.97 25.82
N ASP A 119 6.80 0.86 26.35
CA ASP A 119 7.87 1.84 26.15
C ASP A 119 8.86 1.47 25.03
N SER A 120 8.59 0.38 24.30
CA SER A 120 9.47 -0.05 23.21
C SER A 120 9.48 0.97 22.06
N PRO A 121 10.57 1.04 21.27
CA PRO A 121 10.65 1.93 20.13
C PRO A 121 9.49 1.76 19.14
N LEU A 122 9.04 0.52 18.92
CA LEU A 122 7.95 0.22 17.98
C LEU A 122 6.62 0.77 18.47
N ILE A 123 6.26 0.56 19.75
CA ILE A 123 5.00 1.07 20.29
C ILE A 123 4.94 2.58 20.15
N LEU A 124 6.01 3.28 20.52
CA LEU A 124 6.10 4.75 20.41
C LEU A 124 6.02 5.22 18.94
N ALA A 125 6.72 4.55 18.03
CA ALA A 125 6.73 4.91 16.61
C ALA A 125 5.35 4.70 15.95
N VAL A 126 4.70 3.56 16.22
CA VAL A 126 3.33 3.29 15.72
C VAL A 126 2.34 4.27 16.32
N SER A 127 2.45 4.58 17.61
CA SER A 127 1.57 5.56 18.26
C SER A 127 1.74 6.96 17.66
N ALA A 128 2.96 7.35 17.28
CA ALA A 128 3.22 8.61 16.58
C ALA A 128 2.54 8.66 15.20
N VAL A 129 2.70 7.61 14.38
CA VAL A 129 2.03 7.48 13.07
C VAL A 129 0.51 7.50 13.24
N ALA A 130 0.00 6.73 14.18
CA ALA A 130 -1.42 6.56 14.40
C ALA A 130 -2.09 7.85 14.88
N SER A 131 -1.47 8.54 15.85
CA SER A 131 -1.90 9.86 16.32
C SER A 131 -1.87 10.88 15.17
N LYS A 132 -0.84 10.83 14.31
CA LYS A 132 -0.74 11.69 13.13
C LYS A 132 -1.88 11.44 12.15
N ILE A 133 -2.10 10.19 11.75
CA ILE A 133 -3.19 9.82 10.83
C ILE A 133 -4.54 10.23 11.38
N LEU A 134 -4.86 9.86 12.63
CA LEU A 134 -6.15 10.18 13.23
C LEU A 134 -6.40 11.69 13.30
N SER A 135 -5.36 12.50 13.54
CA SER A 135 -5.49 13.96 13.52
C SER A 135 -5.89 14.53 12.16
N LEU A 136 -5.49 13.88 11.06
CA LEU A 136 -5.90 14.27 9.71
C LEU A 136 -7.41 14.07 9.53
N TRP A 137 -7.93 12.93 10.01
CA TRP A 137 -9.37 12.60 10.00
C TRP A 137 -10.20 13.49 10.93
N ARG A 138 -9.62 13.88 12.08
CA ARG A 138 -10.27 14.79 13.04
C ARG A 138 -10.15 16.26 12.69
N HIS A 139 -9.30 16.59 11.72
CA HIS A 139 -9.01 17.96 11.33
C HIS A 139 -8.32 18.81 12.41
N ASP A 140 -7.63 18.14 13.33
CA ASP A 140 -6.97 18.73 14.49
C ASP A 140 -5.45 18.80 14.34
N ARG A 141 -4.81 19.68 15.11
CA ARG A 141 -3.36 19.65 15.27
C ARG A 141 -2.98 18.62 16.32
N CYS A 142 -2.14 17.66 15.97
CA CYS A 142 -1.63 16.69 16.94
C CYS A 142 -0.27 17.11 17.48
N GLN A 143 -0.24 17.69 18.68
CA GLN A 143 1.02 17.92 19.39
C GLN A 143 1.58 16.59 19.94
N ASP A 144 0.70 15.73 20.43
CA ASP A 144 1.02 14.39 20.94
C ASP A 144 1.76 13.51 19.93
N SER A 145 1.46 13.62 18.63
CA SER A 145 2.15 12.80 17.61
C SER A 145 3.64 13.16 17.51
N ARG A 146 3.98 14.44 17.64
CA ARG A 146 5.38 14.93 17.59
C ARG A 146 6.16 14.54 18.85
N GLU A 147 5.51 14.57 19.99
CA GLU A 147 6.09 14.13 21.26
C GLU A 147 6.41 12.64 21.22
N LYS A 148 5.44 11.80 20.83
CA LYS A 148 5.63 10.36 20.65
C LYS A 148 6.72 10.04 19.61
N TYR A 149 6.76 10.77 18.49
CA TYR A 149 7.82 10.64 17.50
C TYR A 149 9.20 10.92 18.10
N THR A 150 9.34 12.02 18.86
CA THR A 150 10.61 12.40 19.50
C THR A 150 11.03 11.37 20.54
N GLN A 151 10.09 10.84 21.32
CA GLN A 151 10.33 9.75 22.27
C GLN A 151 10.76 8.48 21.56
N ALA A 152 10.09 8.10 20.46
CA ALA A 152 10.44 6.93 19.66
C ALA A 152 11.87 7.02 19.11
N VAL A 153 12.28 8.18 18.57
CA VAL A 153 13.66 8.40 18.09
C VAL A 153 14.68 8.29 19.23
N LYS A 154 14.39 8.89 20.39
CA LYS A 154 15.27 8.78 21.58
C LYS A 154 15.41 7.33 22.06
N CYS A 155 14.27 6.63 22.17
CA CYS A 155 14.22 5.22 22.58
C CYS A 155 14.99 4.34 21.59
N LEU A 156 14.68 4.45 20.29
CA LEU A 156 15.35 3.71 19.22
C LEU A 156 16.87 3.94 19.22
N ARG A 157 17.32 5.19 19.39
CA ARG A 157 18.76 5.50 19.47
C ARG A 157 19.44 4.82 20.66
N SER A 158 18.73 4.68 21.79
CA SER A 158 19.25 3.94 22.94
C SER A 158 19.27 2.44 22.67
N THR A 159 18.19 1.90 22.10
CA THR A 159 18.07 0.48 21.73
C THR A 159 19.16 0.04 20.75
N LEU A 160 19.47 0.86 19.74
CA LEU A 160 20.52 0.57 18.76
C LEU A 160 21.94 0.55 19.33
N LYS A 161 22.16 0.89 20.61
CA LYS A 161 23.45 0.68 21.27
C LYS A 161 23.74 -0.80 21.56
N ASP A 162 22.70 -1.65 21.62
CA ASP A 162 22.85 -3.09 21.76
C ASP A 162 22.79 -3.75 20.37
N HIS A 163 23.87 -4.42 19.98
CA HIS A 163 23.97 -5.12 18.70
C HIS A 163 22.93 -6.24 18.54
N ASN A 164 22.46 -6.83 19.63
CA ASN A 164 21.43 -7.88 19.59
C ASN A 164 20.06 -7.35 19.19
N GLU A 165 19.85 -6.03 19.24
CA GLU A 165 18.59 -5.40 18.85
C GLU A 165 18.49 -5.13 17.35
N TRP A 166 19.63 -5.13 16.64
CA TRP A 166 19.70 -4.70 15.24
C TRP A 166 18.93 -5.62 14.29
N GLU A 167 18.96 -6.93 14.56
CA GLU A 167 18.26 -7.94 13.75
C GLU A 167 16.79 -8.14 14.16
N LYS A 168 16.31 -7.51 15.24
CA LYS A 168 14.96 -7.78 15.73
C LYS A 168 13.90 -7.16 14.81
N PRO A 169 12.84 -7.92 14.46
CA PRO A 169 11.72 -7.39 13.67
C PRO A 169 11.09 -6.12 14.24
N ALA A 170 11.06 -5.99 15.57
CA ALA A 170 10.52 -4.81 16.25
C ALA A 170 11.35 -3.56 15.97
N THR A 171 12.68 -3.65 15.98
CA THR A 171 13.60 -2.56 15.67
C THR A 171 13.42 -2.10 14.23
N ILE A 172 13.42 -3.02 13.28
CA ILE A 172 13.21 -2.71 11.85
C ILE A 172 11.82 -2.10 11.64
N SER A 173 10.77 -2.66 12.26
CA SER A 173 9.42 -2.12 12.17
C SER A 173 9.30 -0.73 12.77
N ALA A 174 10.07 -0.42 13.83
CA ALA A 174 10.12 0.92 14.42
C ALA A 174 10.73 1.92 13.44
N VAL A 175 11.86 1.57 12.79
CA VAL A 175 12.50 2.40 11.75
C VAL A 175 11.53 2.66 10.59
N LEU A 176 10.85 1.62 10.09
CA LEU A 176 9.87 1.75 9.01
C LEU A 176 8.65 2.59 9.40
N SER A 177 8.19 2.49 10.65
CA SER A 177 7.11 3.34 11.18
C SER A 177 7.53 4.80 11.27
N LEU A 178 8.78 5.08 11.71
CA LEU A 178 9.33 6.43 11.70
C LEU A 178 9.47 7.00 10.28
N GLN A 179 9.87 6.16 9.32
CA GLN A 179 9.87 6.57 7.90
C GLN A 179 8.45 6.91 7.43
N LEU A 180 7.43 6.14 7.82
CA LEU A 180 6.03 6.45 7.50
C LEU A 180 5.56 7.77 8.11
N TYR A 181 5.96 8.06 9.34
CA TYR A 181 5.68 9.36 9.96
C TYR A 181 6.29 10.52 9.14
N GLU A 182 7.57 10.43 8.79
CA GLU A 182 8.29 11.45 8.00
C GLU A 182 7.68 11.63 6.61
N ASN A 183 7.29 10.54 5.95
CA ASN A 183 6.62 10.55 4.65
C ASN A 183 5.32 11.35 4.70
N ILE A 184 4.46 11.05 5.68
CA ILE A 184 3.21 11.77 5.89
C ILE A 184 3.52 13.24 6.18
N ALA A 185 4.45 13.54 7.08
CA ALA A 185 4.77 14.92 7.41
C ALA A 185 5.35 15.73 6.23
N THR A 186 6.12 15.08 5.34
CA THR A 186 6.63 15.66 4.09
C THR A 186 5.49 15.98 3.12
N ILE A 187 4.53 15.07 2.91
CA ILE A 187 3.37 15.30 2.03
C ILE A 187 2.58 16.55 2.48
N PHE A 188 2.51 16.80 3.78
CA PHE A 188 1.80 17.95 4.36
C PHE A 188 2.69 19.19 4.53
N GLY A 189 3.91 19.21 3.96
CA GLY A 189 4.82 20.35 3.99
C GLY A 189 5.30 20.75 5.39
N LEU A 190 5.32 19.81 6.34
CA LEU A 190 5.68 20.12 7.74
C LEU A 190 7.19 20.17 7.97
N HIS A 191 7.97 19.52 7.10
CA HIS A 191 9.43 19.62 7.03
C HIS A 191 9.90 19.16 5.64
N SER A 192 11.19 19.36 5.35
CA SER A 192 11.81 18.81 4.13
C SER A 192 11.84 17.28 4.18
N GLY A 193 11.67 16.63 3.03
CA GLY A 193 11.75 15.18 2.93
C GLY A 193 13.12 14.65 3.39
N THR A 194 13.11 13.69 4.31
CA THR A 194 14.33 13.04 4.81
C THR A 194 14.39 11.58 4.36
N SER A 195 15.58 11.11 4.01
CA SER A 195 15.84 9.69 3.72
C SER A 195 16.54 8.97 4.88
N ILE A 196 16.62 9.60 6.06
CA ILE A 196 17.45 9.12 7.17
C ILE A 196 16.95 7.76 7.68
N HIS A 197 15.64 7.60 7.93
CA HIS A 197 15.11 6.31 8.40
C HIS A 197 15.12 5.24 7.31
N HIS A 198 14.91 5.63 6.04
CA HIS A 198 15.04 4.75 4.88
C HIS A 198 16.48 4.21 4.75
N ASN A 199 17.48 5.08 4.84
CA ASN A 199 18.89 4.71 4.85
C ASN A 199 19.23 3.85 6.07
N GLY A 200 18.68 4.19 7.25
CA GLY A 200 18.82 3.38 8.45
C GLY A 200 18.27 1.97 8.27
N ALA A 201 17.10 1.81 7.64
CA ALA A 201 16.52 0.51 7.34
C ALA A 201 17.38 -0.29 6.35
N LEU A 202 17.95 0.36 5.34
CA LEU A 202 18.90 -0.26 4.42
C LEU A 202 20.18 -0.75 5.12
N SER A 203 20.73 0.04 6.04
CA SER A 203 21.91 -0.33 6.82
C SER A 203 21.68 -1.52 7.75
N LEU A 204 20.42 -1.84 8.09
CA LEU A 204 20.07 -3.01 8.89
C LEU A 204 19.92 -4.30 8.07
N LEU A 205 19.82 -4.22 6.73
CA LEU A 205 19.65 -5.40 5.86
C LEU A 205 20.71 -6.49 6.05
N PRO A 206 22.03 -6.19 6.16
CA PRO A 206 23.07 -7.20 6.36
C PRO A 206 22.85 -8.06 7.62
N PHE A 207 22.26 -7.47 8.67
CA PHE A 207 22.05 -8.13 9.95
C PHE A 207 20.73 -8.93 9.99
N ALA A 208 19.80 -8.67 9.07
CA ALA A 208 18.52 -9.36 8.98
C ALA A 208 18.59 -10.75 8.29
N SER A 209 19.79 -11.34 8.19
CA SER A 209 20.12 -12.50 7.34
C SER A 209 20.90 -13.59 8.06
N SER A 210 20.79 -13.66 9.39
CA SER A 210 21.42 -14.69 10.22
C SER A 210 20.78 -16.06 10.00
N ASP A 211 21.63 -17.06 9.73
CA ASP A 211 21.43 -18.48 9.31
C ASP A 211 20.45 -19.36 10.15
N LYS A 212 19.66 -18.76 11.05
CA LYS A 212 18.63 -19.47 11.83
C LYS A 212 17.30 -19.38 11.14
N ALA A 213 17.02 -20.34 10.25
CA ALA A 213 15.71 -20.62 9.66
C ALA A 213 14.87 -19.34 9.45
N ASP A 214 15.22 -18.56 8.42
CA ASP A 214 14.63 -17.25 8.09
C ASP A 214 13.14 -17.18 8.46
N CYS A 215 12.85 -16.51 9.58
CA CYS A 215 11.48 -16.31 10.03
C CYS A 215 10.74 -15.53 8.93
N VAL A 216 9.52 -15.96 8.57
CA VAL A 216 8.70 -15.31 7.53
C VAL A 216 8.62 -13.79 7.73
N THR A 217 8.62 -13.33 8.98
CA THR A 217 8.66 -11.92 9.35
C THR A 217 9.89 -11.18 8.80
N HIS A 218 11.09 -11.74 8.93
CA HIS A 218 12.33 -11.15 8.42
C HIS A 218 12.33 -11.05 6.91
N ILE A 219 11.88 -12.11 6.22
CA ILE A 219 11.74 -12.11 4.75
C ILE A 219 10.81 -10.98 4.31
N LEU A 220 9.66 -10.82 4.97
CA LEU A 220 8.68 -9.79 4.64
C LEU A 220 9.22 -8.38 4.90
N LEU A 221 9.90 -8.14 6.03
CA LEU A 221 10.53 -6.84 6.30
C LEU A 221 11.63 -6.51 5.28
N ARG A 222 12.49 -7.48 4.95
CA ARG A 222 13.54 -7.34 3.93
C ARG A 222 12.95 -6.95 2.58
N ARG A 223 11.88 -7.63 2.15
CA ARG A 223 11.14 -7.30 0.92
C ARG A 223 10.63 -5.87 0.93
N PHE A 224 10.05 -5.43 2.03
CA PHE A 224 9.51 -4.08 2.12
C PHE A 224 10.61 -3.00 2.03
N ILE A 225 11.75 -3.22 2.67
CA ILE A 225 12.91 -2.32 2.58
C ILE A 225 13.39 -2.23 1.12
N LEU A 226 13.56 -3.37 0.45
CA LEU A 226 13.96 -3.41 -0.96
C LEU A 226 12.92 -2.74 -1.87
N HIS A 227 11.63 -3.02 -1.66
CA HIS A 227 10.54 -2.39 -2.38
C HIS A 227 10.56 -0.85 -2.23
N SER A 228 10.73 -0.36 -1.00
CA SER A 228 10.85 1.08 -0.71
C SER A 228 12.04 1.70 -1.45
N GLU A 229 13.18 1.01 -1.49
CA GLU A 229 14.38 1.48 -2.17
C GLU A 229 14.21 1.49 -3.69
N ILE A 230 13.63 0.44 -4.28
CA ILE A 230 13.32 0.38 -5.71
C ILE A 230 12.39 1.53 -6.12
N CYS A 231 11.32 1.77 -5.35
CA CYS A 231 10.42 2.89 -5.60
C CYS A 231 11.13 4.24 -5.43
N SER A 232 12.03 4.37 -4.45
CA SER A 232 12.84 5.56 -4.22
C SER A 232 13.79 5.85 -5.38
N ALA A 233 14.52 4.84 -5.84
CA ALA A 233 15.43 4.91 -6.97
C ALA A 233 14.71 5.35 -8.26
N MET A 234 13.58 4.71 -8.61
CA MET A 234 12.76 5.12 -9.76
C MET A 234 12.27 6.56 -9.65
N ARG A 235 11.77 6.98 -8.48
CA ARG A 235 11.27 8.34 -8.30
C ARG A 235 12.37 9.39 -8.39
N GLN A 236 13.56 9.09 -7.87
CA GLN A 236 14.68 10.03 -7.85
C GLN A 236 15.58 9.90 -9.09
N GLU A 237 15.24 8.99 -10.01
CA GLU A 237 15.98 8.72 -11.24
C GLU A 237 17.47 8.42 -10.98
N ARG A 238 17.73 7.69 -9.89
CA ARG A 238 19.06 7.32 -9.42
C ARG A 238 19.23 5.79 -9.40
N PRO A 239 20.46 5.26 -9.41
CA PRO A 239 20.67 3.83 -9.19
C PRO A 239 20.25 3.45 -7.76
N LEU A 240 20.01 2.16 -7.53
CA LEU A 240 19.83 1.59 -6.21
C LEU A 240 21.11 1.78 -5.39
N GLN A 241 20.96 1.91 -4.07
CA GLN A 241 22.12 1.87 -3.18
C GLN A 241 22.79 0.50 -3.22
N ASP A 242 24.13 0.47 -3.16
CA ASP A 242 24.95 -0.75 -3.29
C ASP A 242 24.49 -1.90 -2.40
N THR A 243 24.14 -1.60 -1.15
CA THR A 243 23.57 -2.57 -0.22
C THR A 243 22.33 -3.22 -0.81
N ALA A 244 21.32 -2.44 -1.22
CA ALA A 244 20.10 -2.99 -1.82
C ALA A 244 20.37 -3.70 -3.16
N TYR A 245 21.26 -3.15 -3.99
CA TYR A 245 21.60 -3.75 -5.29
C TYR A 245 22.21 -5.14 -5.13
N SER A 246 23.13 -5.32 -4.17
CA SER A 246 23.71 -6.63 -3.85
C SER A 246 22.67 -7.64 -3.38
N TRP A 247 21.69 -7.21 -2.57
CA TRP A 247 20.56 -8.03 -2.14
C TRP A 247 19.64 -8.44 -3.29
N VAL A 248 19.40 -7.51 -4.23
CA VAL A 248 18.56 -7.78 -5.39
C VAL A 248 19.23 -8.77 -6.35
N LYS A 249 20.55 -8.62 -6.54
CA LYS A 249 21.37 -9.49 -7.41
C LYS A 249 21.66 -10.85 -6.76
N GLY A 250 21.65 -10.92 -5.42
CA GLY A 250 21.78 -12.15 -4.65
C GLY A 250 20.63 -13.13 -4.93
N LYS A 251 20.88 -14.43 -4.76
CA LYS A 251 19.87 -15.48 -5.00
C LYS A 251 18.68 -15.43 -4.01
N ASP A 252 18.73 -14.61 -2.96
CA ASP A 252 17.75 -14.60 -1.87
C ASP A 252 16.40 -13.96 -2.23
N LEU A 253 16.32 -13.09 -3.25
CA LEU A 253 15.02 -12.68 -3.81
C LEU A 253 14.37 -13.79 -4.66
N ILE A 254 15.18 -14.70 -5.21
CA ILE A 254 14.75 -15.75 -6.15
C ILE A 254 14.18 -16.95 -5.39
N VAL A 255 14.66 -17.22 -4.17
CA VAL A 255 14.24 -18.38 -3.35
C VAL A 255 12.81 -18.26 -2.81
N SER A 256 12.16 -17.08 -2.92
CA SER A 256 10.77 -16.88 -2.48
C SER A 256 9.90 -16.19 -3.55
N ALA A 257 10.08 -16.57 -4.82
CA ALA A 257 9.43 -15.96 -5.99
C ALA A 257 7.92 -16.25 -6.17
N ASP A 258 7.21 -16.75 -5.15
CA ASP A 258 5.80 -17.15 -5.28
C ASP A 258 4.82 -15.96 -5.28
N ASN A 259 5.21 -14.80 -4.74
CA ASN A 259 4.35 -13.61 -4.68
C ASN A 259 4.50 -12.74 -5.95
N PRO A 260 3.42 -12.41 -6.68
CA PRO A 260 3.47 -11.49 -7.82
C PRO A 260 4.09 -10.12 -7.52
N SER A 261 3.90 -9.53 -6.33
CA SER A 261 4.48 -8.24 -5.97
C SER A 261 6.01 -8.29 -5.95
N SER A 262 6.61 -9.35 -5.37
CA SER A 262 8.06 -9.51 -5.31
C SER A 262 8.68 -9.72 -6.71
N ARG A 263 7.96 -10.43 -7.59
CA ARG A 263 8.38 -10.58 -9.01
C ARG A 263 8.36 -9.24 -9.74
N LEU A 264 7.38 -8.38 -9.47
CA LEU A 264 7.32 -7.03 -10.03
C LEU A 264 8.46 -6.14 -9.51
N ASP A 265 8.79 -6.23 -8.22
CA ASP A 265 9.92 -5.50 -7.63
C ASP A 265 11.25 -5.91 -8.25
N ALA A 266 11.47 -7.21 -8.49
CA ALA A 266 12.69 -7.69 -9.15
C ALA A 266 12.84 -7.14 -10.59
N ILE A 267 11.73 -6.96 -11.33
CA ILE A 267 11.77 -6.28 -12.63
C ILE A 267 12.00 -4.78 -12.43
N GLY A 268 11.29 -4.18 -11.46
CA GLY A 268 11.39 -2.75 -11.12
C GLY A 268 12.80 -2.30 -10.73
N ALA A 269 13.57 -3.15 -10.06
CA ALA A 269 14.98 -2.87 -9.76
C ALA A 269 15.80 -2.67 -11.06
N THR A 270 15.66 -3.58 -12.03
CA THR A 270 16.30 -3.40 -13.35
C THR A 270 15.76 -2.20 -14.14
N VAL A 271 14.49 -1.85 -13.99
CA VAL A 271 13.92 -0.64 -14.59
C VAL A 271 14.55 0.62 -13.99
N ALA A 272 14.73 0.66 -12.66
CA ALA A 272 15.35 1.78 -11.97
C ALA A 272 16.82 1.99 -12.41
N GLU A 273 17.59 0.90 -12.52
CA GLU A 273 18.98 0.95 -13.02
C GLU A 273 19.05 1.46 -14.45
N LEU A 274 18.19 0.94 -15.35
CA LEU A 274 18.15 1.40 -16.74
C LEU A 274 17.79 2.89 -16.83
N GLN A 275 16.79 3.33 -16.07
CA GLN A 275 16.37 4.73 -16.00
C GLN A 275 17.52 5.62 -15.53
N ALA A 276 18.18 5.26 -14.44
CA ALA A 276 19.28 6.03 -13.88
C ALA A 276 20.44 6.16 -14.87
N SER A 277 20.80 5.05 -15.52
CA SER A 277 21.86 5.03 -16.54
C SER A 277 21.50 5.91 -17.74
N TYR A 278 20.24 5.88 -18.20
CA TYR A 278 19.76 6.74 -19.27
C TYR A 278 19.84 8.23 -18.90
N MET A 279 19.39 8.62 -17.70
CA MET A 279 19.42 10.02 -17.25
C MET A 279 20.85 10.54 -17.06
N GLN A 280 21.78 9.71 -16.60
CA GLN A 280 23.20 10.06 -16.53
C GLN A 280 23.82 10.27 -17.92
N SER A 281 23.40 9.49 -18.92
CA SER A 281 23.83 9.69 -20.31
C SER A 281 23.26 10.99 -20.88
N ALA A 282 21.97 11.25 -20.68
CA ALA A 282 21.29 12.42 -21.22
C ALA A 282 21.87 13.74 -20.69
N THR A 283 22.30 13.77 -19.43
CA THR A 283 22.92 14.95 -18.79
C THR A 283 24.38 15.19 -19.20
N ARG A 284 25.09 14.17 -19.72
CA ARG A 284 26.49 14.24 -20.15
C ARG A 284 26.69 14.63 -21.62
N HIS A 285 25.63 14.91 -22.37
CA HIS A 285 25.71 15.30 -23.79
C HIS A 285 26.57 16.54 -24.09
N GLY A 286 27.00 17.30 -23.07
CA GLY A 286 27.96 18.41 -23.20
C GLY A 286 29.46 18.02 -23.16
N SER A 287 29.82 16.77 -22.87
CA SER A 287 31.22 16.32 -22.81
C SER A 287 31.43 15.07 -23.67
N ILE A 288 32.10 15.26 -24.81
CA ILE A 288 32.40 14.21 -25.80
C ILE A 288 33.34 13.20 -25.14
N THR A 289 32.78 12.10 -24.63
CA THR A 289 33.53 10.94 -24.16
C THR A 289 33.06 9.70 -24.92
N SER A 290 34.02 8.85 -25.30
CA SER A 290 33.90 7.70 -26.20
C SER A 290 33.00 6.54 -25.72
N SER A 291 32.24 6.70 -24.62
CA SER A 291 31.45 5.61 -24.01
C SER A 291 29.93 5.85 -24.00
N GLN A 292 29.39 6.72 -24.86
CA GLN A 292 27.95 6.94 -24.94
C GLN A 292 27.26 5.76 -25.64
N LYS A 293 26.33 5.13 -24.93
CA LYS A 293 25.49 4.05 -25.45
C LYS A 293 24.57 4.58 -26.56
N ALA A 294 24.49 3.88 -27.69
CA ALA A 294 23.73 4.35 -28.84
C ALA A 294 22.21 4.40 -28.53
N PRO A 295 21.43 5.35 -29.10
CA PRO A 295 19.98 5.41 -28.93
C PRO A 295 19.26 4.07 -29.19
N ARG A 296 19.75 3.29 -30.16
CA ARG A 296 19.23 1.95 -30.48
C ARG A 296 19.37 0.96 -29.31
N ASP A 297 20.47 0.99 -28.59
CA ASP A 297 20.73 0.05 -27.49
C ASP A 297 19.84 0.35 -26.28
N TRP A 298 19.53 1.63 -26.02
CA TRP A 298 18.52 2.01 -25.02
C TRP A 298 17.15 1.44 -25.36
N ARG A 299 16.74 1.53 -26.64
CA ARG A 299 15.47 0.96 -27.10
C ARG A 299 15.43 -0.56 -26.94
N ILE A 300 16.49 -1.27 -27.32
CA ILE A 300 16.56 -2.74 -27.21
C ILE A 300 16.40 -3.19 -25.75
N GLU A 301 17.13 -2.55 -24.83
CA GLU A 301 17.06 -2.94 -23.42
C GLU A 301 15.73 -2.57 -22.77
N ALA A 302 15.16 -1.42 -23.11
CA ALA A 302 13.83 -1.03 -22.65
C ALA A 302 12.74 -1.99 -23.14
N LYS A 303 12.77 -2.40 -24.42
CA LYS A 303 11.84 -3.41 -24.98
C LYS A 303 11.96 -4.74 -24.24
N ARG A 304 13.19 -5.20 -23.98
CA ARG A 304 13.43 -6.45 -23.23
C ARG A 304 12.84 -6.41 -21.81
N LEU A 305 12.94 -5.27 -21.13
CA LEU A 305 12.30 -5.10 -19.81
C LEU A 305 10.77 -5.03 -19.92
N ASP A 306 10.24 -4.39 -20.97
CA ASP A 306 8.80 -4.32 -21.22
C ASP A 306 8.21 -5.72 -21.47
N ASP A 307 8.92 -6.58 -22.20
CA ASP A 307 8.53 -7.98 -22.41
C ASP A 307 8.43 -8.76 -21.08
N ARG A 308 9.34 -8.49 -20.12
CA ARG A 308 9.28 -9.07 -18.77
C ARG A 308 8.07 -8.57 -18.00
N LEU A 309 7.71 -7.29 -18.14
CA LEU A 309 6.51 -6.71 -17.53
C LEU A 309 5.24 -7.29 -18.15
N LEU A 310 5.17 -7.47 -19.46
CA LEU A 310 4.07 -8.14 -20.15
C LEU A 310 3.96 -9.62 -19.74
N ALA A 311 5.09 -10.30 -19.57
CA ALA A 311 5.09 -11.67 -19.05
C ALA A 311 4.59 -11.74 -17.60
N TRP A 312 4.87 -10.73 -16.78
CA TRP A 312 4.35 -10.63 -15.43
C TRP A 312 2.83 -10.48 -15.42
N SER A 313 2.25 -9.61 -16.25
CA SER A 313 0.79 -9.37 -16.27
C SER A 313 -0.02 -10.59 -16.72
N ARG A 314 0.57 -11.47 -17.52
CA ARG A 314 -0.02 -12.77 -17.91
C ARG A 314 0.06 -13.83 -16.81
N LYS A 315 0.91 -13.64 -15.80
CA LYS A 315 1.20 -14.63 -14.73
C LYS A 315 0.62 -14.23 -13.36
N VAL A 316 -0.05 -13.09 -13.27
CA VAL A 316 -0.78 -12.75 -12.03
C VAL A 316 -2.05 -13.60 -11.93
N PRO A 317 -2.52 -13.92 -10.71
CA PRO A 317 -3.76 -14.68 -10.54
C PRO A 317 -4.96 -13.99 -11.18
N ASP A 318 -5.93 -14.76 -11.70
CA ASP A 318 -7.11 -14.21 -12.39
C ASP A 318 -7.90 -13.22 -11.54
N HIS A 319 -8.05 -13.49 -10.25
CA HIS A 319 -8.74 -12.59 -9.32
C HIS A 319 -8.02 -11.25 -9.10
N TRP A 320 -6.78 -11.08 -9.57
CA TRP A 320 -6.08 -9.79 -9.56
C TRP A 320 -6.34 -8.99 -10.83
N GLN A 321 -6.83 -9.61 -11.91
CA GLN A 321 -7.03 -8.92 -13.18
C GLN A 321 -7.99 -7.74 -13.00
N PRO A 322 -7.73 -6.58 -13.61
CA PRO A 322 -8.63 -5.44 -13.53
C PRO A 322 -9.99 -5.80 -14.12
N LEU A 323 -11.04 -5.70 -13.31
CA LEU A 323 -12.40 -5.88 -13.79
C LEU A 323 -12.91 -4.53 -14.32
N LYS A 324 -13.28 -4.48 -15.60
CA LYS A 324 -13.79 -3.26 -16.24
C LYS A 324 -15.30 -3.15 -16.07
N LEU A 325 -15.72 -2.04 -15.48
CA LEU A 325 -17.10 -1.64 -15.25
C LEU A 325 -17.44 -0.42 -16.10
N ARG A 326 -18.67 -0.33 -16.59
CA ARG A 326 -19.17 0.78 -17.43
C ARG A 326 -20.04 1.75 -16.63
N SER A 327 -19.80 3.04 -16.80
CA SER A 327 -20.60 4.10 -16.17
C SER A 327 -22.04 4.10 -16.69
N GLY A 328 -23.00 4.29 -15.79
CA GLY A 328 -24.44 4.23 -16.09
C GLY A 328 -25.00 2.82 -16.26
N GLN A 329 -24.16 1.78 -16.23
CA GLN A 329 -24.57 0.37 -16.25
C GLN A 329 -24.17 -0.31 -14.95
N ASP A 330 -22.86 -0.37 -14.69
CA ASP A 330 -22.27 -1.05 -13.54
C ASP A 330 -21.83 -0.08 -12.43
N VAL A 331 -21.61 1.19 -12.82
CA VAL A 331 -21.14 2.26 -11.94
C VAL A 331 -22.16 3.40 -11.94
N ASP A 332 -22.53 3.86 -10.75
CA ASP A 332 -23.43 4.99 -10.56
C ASP A 332 -22.91 6.26 -11.29
N SER A 333 -23.79 6.96 -11.99
CA SER A 333 -23.44 8.12 -12.81
C SER A 333 -22.88 9.31 -12.01
N SER A 334 -23.08 9.35 -10.70
CA SER A 334 -22.48 10.36 -9.82
C SER A 334 -20.97 10.19 -9.62
N ILE A 335 -20.42 9.01 -9.95
CA ILE A 335 -19.00 8.71 -9.81
C ILE A 335 -18.25 9.25 -11.03
N PRO A 336 -17.27 10.16 -10.87
CA PRO A 336 -16.48 10.66 -12.00
C PRO A 336 -15.65 9.53 -12.62
N THR A 337 -15.94 9.18 -13.88
CA THR A 337 -15.21 8.16 -14.66
C THR A 337 -14.48 8.78 -15.85
N TYR A 338 -13.33 8.23 -16.22
CA TYR A 338 -12.66 8.58 -17.48
C TYR A 338 -13.24 7.71 -18.60
N ARG A 339 -13.75 8.34 -19.66
CA ARG A 339 -14.35 7.65 -20.83
C ARG A 339 -15.36 6.57 -20.46
N SER A 340 -16.18 6.83 -19.45
CA SER A 340 -17.25 5.94 -18.96
C SER A 340 -16.77 4.55 -18.51
N LEU A 341 -15.51 4.41 -18.11
CA LEU A 341 -14.92 3.17 -17.65
C LEU A 341 -14.33 3.30 -16.24
N CYS A 342 -14.43 2.20 -15.48
CA CYS A 342 -13.77 2.03 -14.20
C CYS A 342 -13.15 0.63 -14.12
N GLU A 343 -11.89 0.55 -13.72
CA GLU A 343 -11.22 -0.71 -13.37
C GLU A 343 -11.28 -0.89 -11.85
N VAL A 344 -11.88 -1.98 -11.39
CA VAL A 344 -11.97 -2.34 -9.97
C VAL A 344 -11.06 -3.51 -9.61
N TYR A 345 -10.67 -3.56 -8.35
CA TYR A 345 -9.72 -4.53 -7.81
C TYR A 345 -10.22 -5.11 -6.48
N PRO A 346 -9.71 -6.28 -6.04
CA PRO A 346 -10.10 -6.86 -4.76
C PRO A 346 -9.65 -6.02 -3.55
N THR A 347 -8.52 -5.31 -3.67
CA THR A 347 -8.01 -4.42 -2.62
C THR A 347 -7.25 -3.24 -3.21
N CYS A 348 -7.07 -2.17 -2.43
CA CYS A 348 -6.27 -1.01 -2.84
C CYS A 348 -4.81 -1.40 -3.13
N GLN A 349 -4.29 -2.38 -2.40
CA GLN A 349 -2.95 -2.93 -2.59
C GLN A 349 -2.78 -3.61 -3.95
N ILE A 350 -3.75 -4.42 -4.39
CA ILE A 350 -3.69 -5.05 -5.71
C ILE A 350 -3.78 -4.01 -6.83
N GLY A 351 -4.72 -3.05 -6.74
CA GLY A 351 -4.78 -1.95 -7.71
C GLY A 351 -3.47 -1.15 -7.76
N THR A 352 -2.78 -1.02 -6.62
CA THR A 352 -1.49 -0.34 -6.57
C THR A 352 -0.39 -1.13 -7.25
N ILE A 353 -0.39 -2.46 -7.10
CA ILE A 353 0.58 -3.32 -7.79
C ILE A 353 0.41 -3.17 -9.31
N TRP A 354 -0.83 -3.11 -9.81
CA TRP A 354 -1.09 -2.81 -11.21
C TRP A 354 -0.66 -1.40 -11.62
N ASN A 355 -0.93 -0.38 -10.80
CA ASN A 355 -0.47 0.97 -11.09
C ASN A 355 1.07 1.09 -11.07
N LEU A 356 1.76 0.35 -10.21
CA LEU A 356 3.22 0.24 -10.25
C LEU A 356 3.70 -0.39 -11.56
N TRP A 357 3.04 -1.45 -12.02
CA TRP A 357 3.33 -2.05 -13.32
C TRP A 357 3.13 -1.05 -14.48
N ARG A 358 2.02 -0.30 -14.49
CA ARG A 358 1.76 0.75 -15.50
C ARG A 358 2.85 1.81 -15.50
N VAL A 359 3.24 2.28 -14.31
CA VAL A 359 4.30 3.28 -14.14
C VAL A 359 5.64 2.75 -14.66
N GLN A 360 6.02 1.51 -14.33
CA GLN A 360 7.27 0.92 -14.83
C GLN A 360 7.29 0.87 -16.36
N ARG A 361 6.19 0.48 -17.02
CA ARG A 361 6.08 0.50 -18.48
C ARG A 361 6.15 1.92 -19.06
N LEU A 362 5.48 2.89 -18.45
CA LEU A 362 5.55 4.30 -18.86
C LEU A 362 6.97 4.86 -18.77
N LEU A 363 7.77 4.46 -17.78
CA LEU A 363 9.18 4.85 -17.69
C LEU A 363 10.01 4.27 -18.84
N LEU A 364 9.78 3.01 -19.22
CA LEU A 364 10.43 2.38 -20.37
C LEU A 364 10.02 3.06 -21.68
N LEU A 365 8.74 3.38 -21.85
CA LEU A 365 8.25 4.12 -23.02
C LEU A 365 8.84 5.52 -23.10
N ARG A 366 9.02 6.22 -21.97
CA ARG A 366 9.74 7.51 -21.95
C ARG A 366 11.15 7.35 -22.51
N ILE A 367 11.90 6.31 -22.10
CA ILE A 367 13.24 6.04 -22.63
C ILE A 367 13.18 5.75 -24.14
N ILE A 368 12.25 4.89 -24.59
CA ILE A 368 12.10 4.51 -26.00
C ILE A 368 11.79 5.73 -26.87
N LEU A 369 10.72 6.46 -26.53
CA LEU A 369 10.23 7.61 -27.30
C LEU A 369 11.23 8.76 -27.30
N SER A 370 11.86 9.05 -26.15
CA SER A 370 12.90 10.08 -26.08
C SER A 370 14.14 9.69 -26.90
N SER A 371 14.44 8.40 -27.02
CA SER A 371 15.53 7.90 -27.87
C SER A 371 15.22 7.96 -29.37
N TYR A 372 13.96 8.16 -29.78
CA TYR A 372 13.61 8.48 -31.17
C TYR A 372 13.74 9.98 -31.47
N ALA A 373 13.56 10.84 -30.46
CA ALA A 373 13.65 12.29 -30.61
C ALA A 373 15.10 12.83 -30.71
N ILE A 374 16.11 12.01 -30.40
CA ILE A 374 17.52 12.38 -30.50
C ILE A 374 18.01 12.14 -31.95
N PRO A 375 18.50 13.16 -32.67
CA PRO A 375 19.10 12.99 -33.99
C PRO A 375 20.34 12.09 -33.90
N ASP A 376 20.44 11.07 -34.74
CA ASP A 376 21.59 10.16 -34.78
C ASP A 376 22.75 10.82 -35.55
N PRO A 377 23.89 11.16 -34.88
CA PRO A 377 25.02 11.81 -35.55
C PRO A 377 25.69 10.93 -36.62
N TRP A 378 25.42 9.62 -36.60
CA TRP A 378 26.03 8.63 -37.50
C TRP A 378 25.13 8.25 -38.69
N LYS A 379 23.93 8.83 -38.80
CA LYS A 379 23.10 8.73 -40.00
C LYS A 379 23.66 9.65 -41.08
N PHE A 380 24.70 9.18 -41.77
CA PHE A 380 25.00 9.66 -43.11
C PHE A 380 23.86 9.22 -44.04
N ASP A 381 23.40 10.18 -44.84
CA ASP A 381 22.28 10.14 -45.79
C ASP A 381 22.29 8.90 -46.70
N ASP A 382 21.75 7.78 -46.21
CA ASP A 382 21.51 6.62 -47.05
C ASP A 382 20.22 5.87 -46.62
N ARG A 383 19.21 6.06 -47.48
CA ARG A 383 17.98 5.26 -47.73
C ARG A 383 16.67 5.69 -47.04
N ALA A 384 15.77 6.11 -47.92
CA ALA A 384 14.34 6.36 -47.71
C ALA A 384 13.52 5.11 -47.30
N ASP A 385 14.10 3.91 -47.28
CA ASP A 385 13.37 2.66 -46.95
C ASP A 385 13.26 2.41 -45.43
N GLU A 386 14.20 2.88 -44.60
CA GLU A 386 14.15 2.69 -43.12
C GLU A 386 13.19 3.67 -42.40
N VAL A 387 12.84 4.80 -43.05
CA VAL A 387 11.94 5.81 -42.46
C VAL A 387 10.55 5.23 -42.26
N SER A 388 10.06 4.44 -43.22
CA SER A 388 8.72 3.83 -43.21
C SER A 388 8.51 2.82 -42.05
N ALA A 389 9.49 1.95 -41.79
CA ALA A 389 9.43 0.99 -40.68
C ALA A 389 9.66 1.66 -39.30
N SER A 390 10.38 2.79 -39.26
CA SER A 390 10.62 3.53 -38.02
C SER A 390 9.38 4.26 -37.51
N ASP A 391 8.55 4.76 -38.43
CA ASP A 391 7.29 5.47 -38.13
C ASP A 391 6.18 4.53 -37.66
N GLU A 392 6.09 3.31 -38.22
CA GLU A 392 5.12 2.30 -37.80
C GLU A 392 5.34 1.87 -36.34
N HIS A 393 6.60 1.61 -35.96
CA HIS A 393 6.96 1.29 -34.58
C HIS A 393 6.75 2.47 -33.61
N LEU A 394 6.93 3.71 -34.05
CA LEU A 394 6.66 4.88 -33.22
C LEU A 394 5.17 4.97 -32.86
N GLY A 395 4.29 4.73 -33.84
CA GLY A 395 2.84 4.69 -33.65
C GLY A 395 2.40 3.66 -32.61
N GLU A 396 2.99 2.45 -32.62
CA GLU A 396 2.72 1.39 -31.63
C GLU A 396 3.07 1.83 -30.19
N TYR A 397 4.21 2.50 -30.00
CA TYR A 397 4.63 2.97 -28.67
C TYR A 397 3.79 4.14 -28.17
N VAL A 398 3.40 5.06 -29.05
CA VAL A 398 2.47 6.14 -28.73
C VAL A 398 1.10 5.56 -28.35
N HIS A 399 0.61 4.57 -29.10
CA HIS A 399 -0.63 3.87 -28.77
C HIS A 399 -0.54 3.20 -27.39
N THR A 400 0.55 2.47 -27.12
CA THR A 400 0.77 1.80 -25.82
C THR A 400 0.86 2.81 -24.67
N LEU A 401 1.52 3.95 -24.87
CA LEU A 401 1.56 5.04 -23.90
C LEU A 401 0.14 5.50 -23.57
N GLN A 402 -0.68 5.72 -24.60
CA GLN A 402 -2.04 6.19 -24.44
C GLN A 402 -2.92 5.16 -23.69
N GLU A 403 -2.82 3.88 -24.01
CA GLU A 403 -3.54 2.82 -23.30
C GLU A 403 -3.15 2.72 -21.81
N LEU A 404 -1.87 2.91 -21.50
CA LEU A 404 -1.38 2.88 -20.13
C LEU A 404 -1.89 4.08 -19.32
N VAL A 405 -1.89 5.28 -19.90
CA VAL A 405 -2.45 6.47 -19.26
C VAL A 405 -3.97 6.32 -19.08
N ASP A 406 -4.69 5.82 -20.10
CA ASP A 406 -6.11 5.50 -20.03
C ASP A 406 -6.38 4.52 -18.86
N SER A 407 -5.58 3.47 -18.74
CA SER A 407 -5.75 2.46 -17.69
C SER A 407 -5.45 2.98 -16.26
N VAL A 408 -4.49 3.90 -16.09
CA VAL A 408 -4.34 4.61 -14.79
C VAL A 408 -5.60 5.42 -14.49
N CYS A 409 -6.12 6.16 -15.48
CA CYS A 409 -7.34 6.96 -15.34
C CYS A 409 -8.56 6.09 -14.98
N HIS A 410 -8.72 4.93 -15.61
CA HIS A 410 -9.79 3.98 -15.29
C HIS A 410 -9.69 3.44 -13.85
N SER A 411 -8.51 3.42 -13.22
CA SER A 411 -8.36 2.96 -11.83
C SER A 411 -8.80 4.00 -10.79
N VAL A 412 -8.86 5.29 -11.14
CA VAL A 412 -9.19 6.37 -10.18
C VAL A 412 -10.56 6.22 -9.52
N PRO A 413 -11.66 5.90 -10.24
CA PRO A 413 -12.99 5.86 -9.63
C PRO A 413 -13.09 4.75 -8.58
N PHE A 414 -12.36 3.65 -8.72
CA PHE A 414 -12.25 2.60 -7.70
C PHE A 414 -11.72 3.15 -6.36
N TYR A 415 -10.72 4.03 -6.41
CA TYR A 415 -10.12 4.60 -5.22
C TYR A 415 -10.94 5.72 -4.58
N LEU A 416 -11.62 6.53 -5.39
CA LEU A 416 -12.23 7.78 -4.94
C LEU A 416 -13.75 7.73 -4.81
N GLY A 417 -14.43 6.90 -5.59
CA GLY A 417 -15.89 6.86 -5.66
C GLY A 417 -16.49 8.17 -6.14
N ASN A 418 -17.60 8.59 -5.53
CA ASN A 418 -18.23 9.90 -5.73
C ASN A 418 -17.73 10.98 -4.73
N ARG A 419 -16.75 10.68 -3.88
CA ARG A 419 -16.33 11.58 -2.79
C ARG A 419 -15.67 12.87 -3.31
N SER A 420 -16.14 14.01 -2.84
CA SER A 420 -15.62 15.34 -3.21
C SER A 420 -15.35 16.24 -2.00
N ASN A 421 -15.54 15.73 -0.79
CA ASN A 421 -15.32 16.47 0.46
C ASN A 421 -14.16 15.87 1.25
N PRO A 422 -13.43 16.68 2.04
CA PRO A 422 -12.38 16.18 2.92
C PRO A 422 -12.79 14.98 3.77
N LEU A 423 -11.86 14.04 3.95
CA LEU A 423 -12.10 12.81 4.70
C LEU A 423 -12.53 13.11 6.14
N ASN A 424 -13.61 12.47 6.57
CA ASN A 424 -14.15 12.59 7.92
C ASN A 424 -14.45 11.22 8.54
N LEU A 425 -14.37 11.10 9.87
CA LEU A 425 -14.72 9.84 10.55
C LEU A 425 -16.18 9.40 10.29
N ALA A 426 -17.08 10.33 9.98
CA ALA A 426 -18.46 10.03 9.59
C ALA A 426 -18.55 9.26 8.26
N ASP A 427 -17.55 9.38 7.37
CA ASP A 427 -17.54 8.75 6.04
C ASP A 427 -17.66 7.22 6.13
N PHE A 428 -17.15 6.60 7.20
CA PHE A 428 -17.23 5.15 7.39
C PHE A 428 -18.66 4.63 7.58
N GLY A 429 -19.59 5.50 8.01
CA GLY A 429 -21.01 5.20 8.19
C GLY A 429 -21.93 5.88 7.18
N ASP A 430 -21.43 6.81 6.36
CA ASP A 430 -22.23 7.54 5.38
C ASP A 430 -22.60 6.63 4.20
N THR A 431 -23.88 6.33 4.01
CA THR A 431 -24.37 5.51 2.88
C THR A 431 -24.38 6.25 1.54
N GLY A 432 -24.31 7.59 1.54
CA GLY A 432 -24.25 8.42 0.34
C GLY A 432 -22.91 8.35 -0.40
N ILE A 433 -21.85 7.85 0.25
CA ILE A 433 -20.58 7.56 -0.41
C ILE A 433 -20.77 6.33 -1.31
N LEU A 434 -20.56 6.46 -2.60
CA LEU A 434 -20.67 5.34 -3.55
C LEU A 434 -19.27 4.97 -4.04
N LEU A 435 -18.96 3.68 -3.99
CA LEU A 435 -17.68 3.12 -4.43
C LEU A 435 -17.95 2.00 -5.45
N PRO A 436 -17.26 1.98 -6.60
CA PRO A 436 -17.34 0.87 -7.54
C PRO A 436 -16.88 -0.43 -6.87
N SER A 437 -17.60 -1.53 -7.10
CA SER A 437 -17.25 -2.83 -6.53
C SER A 437 -17.68 -3.98 -7.43
N SER A 438 -16.94 -5.08 -7.43
CA SER A 438 -17.36 -6.32 -8.10
C SER A 438 -18.62 -6.93 -7.47
N HIS A 439 -18.89 -6.64 -6.19
CA HIS A 439 -20.12 -7.06 -5.51
C HIS A 439 -21.38 -6.43 -6.11
N SER A 440 -21.26 -5.33 -6.86
CA SER A 440 -22.40 -4.70 -7.55
C SER A 440 -22.95 -5.57 -8.69
N LEU A 441 -22.17 -6.52 -9.22
CA LEU A 441 -22.57 -7.42 -10.31
C LEU A 441 -23.23 -8.71 -9.81
N ALA A 442 -23.12 -9.03 -8.52
CA ALA A 442 -23.50 -10.34 -7.97
C ALA A 442 -24.98 -10.46 -7.58
N VAL A 443 -25.84 -9.52 -7.97
CA VAL A 443 -27.26 -9.48 -7.57
C VAL A 443 -28.17 -10.30 -8.52
N GLU A 444 -27.68 -10.75 -9.68
CA GLU A 444 -28.54 -11.42 -10.67
C GLU A 444 -28.45 -12.96 -10.72
N ASP A 445 -27.54 -13.60 -9.98
CA ASP A 445 -27.39 -15.07 -10.06
C ASP A 445 -27.28 -15.71 -8.65
N GLU A 446 -28.43 -15.80 -7.95
CA GLU A 446 -28.59 -16.69 -6.78
C GLU A 446 -28.77 -18.18 -7.17
N GLY A 447 -28.36 -18.56 -8.38
CA GLY A 447 -28.35 -19.95 -8.84
C GLY A 447 -26.95 -20.37 -9.26
N VAL A 448 -26.33 -21.26 -8.50
CA VAL A 448 -25.10 -22.00 -8.86
C VAL A 448 -23.80 -21.22 -8.63
N PHE A 449 -23.24 -21.28 -7.41
CA PHE A 449 -21.81 -21.57 -7.11
C PHE A 449 -21.59 -21.50 -5.58
N ASP A 450 -22.05 -22.52 -4.84
CA ASP A 450 -21.48 -22.85 -3.53
C ASP A 450 -20.81 -24.21 -3.65
N MET A 451 -19.47 -24.23 -3.63
CA MET A 451 -18.59 -25.32 -3.18
C MET A 451 -17.13 -24.95 -3.48
N GLN A 452 -16.53 -24.10 -2.62
CA GLN A 452 -15.15 -24.20 -2.09
C GLN A 452 -14.69 -22.85 -1.50
N GLY A 453 -14.51 -22.78 -0.18
CA GLY A 453 -13.62 -21.80 0.45
C GLY A 453 -14.23 -20.64 1.26
N LYS A 454 -15.13 -20.89 2.22
CA LYS A 454 -15.61 -19.91 3.24
C LYS A 454 -14.53 -19.46 4.26
N LYS A 455 -13.29 -19.18 3.83
CA LYS A 455 -12.22 -18.57 4.65
C LYS A 455 -11.46 -17.54 3.80
N GLY A 456 -12.01 -16.33 3.63
CA GLY A 456 -11.24 -15.25 3.02
C GLY A 456 -12.01 -14.09 2.38
N GLN A 457 -13.33 -14.16 2.22
CA GLN A 457 -14.09 -13.01 1.70
C GLN A 457 -14.15 -11.91 2.76
N THR A 458 -13.48 -10.79 2.48
CA THR A 458 -13.64 -9.52 3.19
C THR A 458 -15.13 -9.14 3.14
N SER A 459 -15.73 -8.76 4.27
CA SER A 459 -17.14 -8.35 4.27
C SER A 459 -17.31 -7.13 3.34
N ARG A 460 -18.48 -6.96 2.72
CA ARG A 460 -18.77 -5.79 1.86
C ARG A 460 -18.52 -4.46 2.59
N GLU A 461 -18.78 -4.43 3.89
CA GLU A 461 -18.46 -3.29 4.75
C GLU A 461 -16.96 -3.08 4.93
N ASP A 462 -16.18 -4.13 5.19
CA ASP A 462 -14.73 -4.03 5.34
C ASP A 462 -14.06 -3.63 4.02
N TYR A 463 -14.58 -4.11 2.90
CA TYR A 463 -14.15 -3.70 1.55
C TYR A 463 -14.32 -2.18 1.38
N ARG A 464 -15.53 -1.69 1.65
CA ARG A 464 -15.85 -0.26 1.60
C ARG A 464 -14.97 0.56 2.53
N ARG A 465 -14.84 0.15 3.80
CA ARG A 465 -14.07 0.87 4.82
C ARG A 465 -12.59 0.98 4.45
N HIS A 466 -11.98 -0.08 3.89
CA HIS A 466 -10.58 -0.01 3.48
C HIS A 466 -10.38 0.98 2.33
N ILE A 467 -11.29 1.03 1.34
CA ILE A 467 -11.19 1.97 0.21
C ILE A 467 -11.38 3.41 0.70
N ILE A 468 -12.30 3.62 1.64
CA ILE A 468 -12.51 4.93 2.25
C ILE A 468 -11.21 5.43 2.91
N ALA A 469 -10.59 4.58 3.72
CA ALA A 469 -9.40 4.93 4.49
C ALA A 469 -8.14 5.10 3.64
N GLN A 470 -7.90 4.16 2.73
CA GLN A 470 -6.62 4.01 2.04
C GLN A 470 -6.66 4.58 0.62
N GLY A 471 -7.84 4.60 -0.03
CA GLY A 471 -7.96 4.83 -1.47
C GLY A 471 -7.28 6.10 -1.99
N PRO A 472 -7.53 7.28 -1.39
CA PRO A 472 -6.87 8.53 -1.79
C PRO A 472 -5.35 8.45 -1.70
N TRP A 473 -4.80 7.79 -0.68
CA TRP A 473 -3.35 7.61 -0.51
C TRP A 473 -2.74 6.77 -1.62
N HIS A 474 -3.43 5.70 -2.04
CA HIS A 474 -2.94 4.79 -3.08
C HIS A 474 -2.96 5.41 -4.48
N ILE A 475 -3.96 6.21 -4.83
CA ILE A 475 -4.06 6.82 -6.16
C ILE A 475 -3.26 8.13 -6.30
N MET A 476 -2.89 8.76 -5.18
CA MET A 476 -2.06 9.96 -5.15
C MET A 476 -0.72 9.78 -5.87
N SER A 477 -0.05 8.64 -5.63
CA SER A 477 1.28 8.39 -6.21
C SER A 477 1.23 8.19 -7.74
N PRO A 478 0.34 7.36 -8.31
CA PRO A 478 0.17 7.27 -9.76
C PRO A 478 -0.18 8.60 -10.43
N LEU A 479 -1.11 9.39 -9.88
CA LEU A 479 -1.52 10.67 -10.47
C LEU A 479 -0.38 11.70 -10.45
N SER A 480 0.28 11.87 -9.31
CA SER A 480 1.45 12.77 -9.22
C SER A 480 2.59 12.34 -10.15
N ARG A 481 2.79 11.03 -10.34
CA ARG A 481 3.78 10.50 -11.27
C ARG A 481 3.43 10.81 -12.72
N LEU A 482 2.17 10.67 -13.14
CA LEU A 482 1.74 11.06 -14.48
C LEU A 482 1.97 12.56 -14.74
N LEU A 483 1.54 13.43 -13.82
CA LEU A 483 1.74 14.88 -13.97
C LEU A 483 3.22 15.22 -14.17
N THR A 484 4.10 14.69 -13.31
CA THR A 484 5.54 14.95 -13.45
C THR A 484 6.21 14.25 -14.62
N LEU A 485 5.69 13.11 -15.09
CA LEU A 485 6.19 12.42 -16.29
C LEU A 485 6.02 13.30 -17.53
N PHE A 486 4.95 14.08 -17.58
CA PHE A 486 4.60 14.95 -18.71
C PHE A 486 5.13 16.39 -18.57
N SER A 487 5.54 16.82 -17.38
CA SER A 487 6.12 18.15 -17.18
C SER A 487 7.64 18.21 -17.08
N GLU A 488 8.33 17.12 -16.70
CA GLU A 488 9.79 17.12 -16.47
C GLU A 488 10.62 16.62 -17.68
N GLY A 489 11.69 17.35 -18.04
CA GLY A 489 12.65 16.94 -19.08
C GLY A 489 11.99 16.78 -20.46
N HIS A 490 12.16 15.62 -21.11
CA HIS A 490 11.46 15.28 -22.36
C HIS A 490 9.95 15.02 -22.19
N GLY A 491 9.38 15.27 -21.00
CA GLY A 491 7.96 15.04 -20.70
C GLY A 491 7.00 15.82 -21.60
N GLN A 492 7.36 17.04 -22.01
CA GLN A 492 6.51 17.89 -22.84
C GLN A 492 6.26 17.28 -24.23
N TYR A 493 7.26 16.57 -24.79
CA TYR A 493 7.11 15.79 -26.01
C TYR A 493 6.10 14.66 -25.81
N LEU A 494 6.16 13.95 -24.69
CA LEU A 494 5.21 12.89 -24.37
C LEU A 494 3.79 13.43 -24.12
N ALA A 495 3.68 14.61 -23.52
CA ALA A 495 2.41 15.28 -23.25
C ALA A 495 1.64 15.56 -24.54
N SER A 496 2.35 15.83 -25.65
CA SER A 496 1.73 16.06 -26.98
C SER A 496 0.96 14.86 -27.53
N PHE A 497 1.22 13.65 -27.01
CA PHE A 497 0.51 12.43 -27.41
C PHE A 497 -0.76 12.16 -26.62
N LEU A 498 -1.01 12.91 -25.55
CA LEU A 498 -2.20 12.72 -24.72
C LEU A 498 -3.47 13.09 -25.48
N ARG A 499 -4.55 12.37 -25.19
CA ARG A 499 -5.88 12.71 -25.74
C ARG A 499 -6.31 14.12 -25.29
N PRO A 500 -7.12 14.82 -26.11
CA PRO A 500 -7.73 16.08 -25.70
C PRO A 500 -8.43 15.96 -24.34
N GLY A 501 -8.14 16.89 -23.41
CA GLY A 501 -8.71 16.93 -22.06
C GLY A 501 -8.17 15.88 -21.08
N GLN A 502 -7.32 14.93 -21.49
CA GLN A 502 -6.84 13.89 -20.58
C GLN A 502 -5.89 14.44 -19.50
N HIS A 503 -4.98 15.33 -19.88
CA HIS A 503 -4.07 15.97 -18.92
C HIS A 503 -4.85 16.76 -17.86
N GLU A 504 -5.86 17.52 -18.31
CA GLU A 504 -6.78 18.26 -17.45
C GLU A 504 -7.56 17.34 -16.50
N TRP A 505 -8.08 16.22 -17.01
CA TRP A 505 -8.77 15.23 -16.18
C TRP A 505 -7.86 14.64 -15.11
N ILE A 506 -6.60 14.30 -15.44
CA ILE A 506 -5.61 13.80 -14.46
C ILE A 506 -5.35 14.85 -13.38
N ARG A 507 -5.19 16.11 -13.79
CA ARG A 507 -4.96 17.27 -12.92
C ARG A 507 -6.13 17.47 -11.95
N GLU A 508 -7.37 17.43 -12.43
CA GLU A 508 -8.57 17.53 -11.62
C GLU A 508 -8.67 16.39 -10.60
N GLN A 509 -8.41 15.15 -11.01
CA GLN A 509 -8.44 14.02 -10.07
C GLN A 509 -7.30 14.10 -9.04
N PHE A 510 -6.12 14.62 -9.41
CA PHE A 510 -5.05 14.87 -8.45
C PHE A 510 -5.46 15.94 -7.43
N LEU A 511 -6.04 17.06 -7.86
CA LEU A 511 -6.59 18.08 -6.96
C LEU A 511 -7.71 17.55 -6.07
N ARG A 512 -8.54 16.65 -6.59
CA ARG A 512 -9.55 15.96 -5.79
C ARG A 512 -8.91 15.12 -4.68
N VAL A 513 -7.80 14.41 -4.96
CA VAL A 513 -7.06 13.68 -3.93
C VAL A 513 -6.49 14.63 -2.87
N THR A 514 -5.91 15.75 -3.28
CA THR A 514 -5.35 16.72 -2.32
C THR A 514 -6.45 17.38 -1.48
N LEU A 515 -7.64 17.59 -2.03
CA LEU A 515 -8.82 18.03 -1.30
C LEU A 515 -9.28 16.99 -0.27
N LEU A 516 -9.46 15.72 -0.68
CA LEU A 516 -9.87 14.64 0.22
C LEU A 516 -8.89 14.50 1.40
N LEU A 517 -7.58 14.53 1.12
CA LEU A 517 -6.52 14.41 2.12
C LEU A 517 -6.18 15.73 2.83
N ARG A 518 -6.76 16.85 2.39
CA ARG A 518 -6.45 18.21 2.88
C ARG A 518 -4.96 18.57 2.82
N ILE A 519 -4.29 18.17 1.75
CA ILE A 519 -2.90 18.54 1.49
C ILE A 519 -2.84 20.03 1.17
N PRO A 520 -1.97 20.82 1.83
CA PRO A 520 -1.89 22.25 1.59
C PRO A 520 -1.34 22.58 0.20
N LEU A 521 -1.92 23.59 -0.45
CA LEU A 521 -1.41 24.13 -1.71
C LEU A 521 -0.19 25.05 -1.45
N PRO A 522 0.77 25.11 -2.38
CA PRO A 522 1.92 26.02 -2.29
C PRO A 522 1.47 27.47 -2.12
N GLY A 523 2.14 28.24 -1.25
CA GLY A 523 1.83 29.66 -1.05
C GLY A 523 0.54 29.98 -0.28
N THR A 524 -0.26 28.99 0.13
CA THR A 524 -1.48 29.22 0.92
C THR A 524 -1.21 29.14 2.42
N SER A 525 -1.03 30.30 3.07
CA SER A 525 -1.06 30.41 4.53
C SER A 525 -2.51 30.36 5.04
N GLY A 526 -3.09 29.15 5.08
CA GLY A 526 -4.35 28.92 5.77
C GLY A 526 -5.28 27.91 5.10
N ILE A 527 -5.84 27.04 5.94
CA ILE A 527 -6.85 26.02 5.61
C ILE A 527 -8.02 26.60 4.79
N LYS A 528 -8.43 27.86 5.05
CA LYS A 528 -9.63 28.47 4.43
C LYS A 528 -9.57 28.58 2.90
N ARG A 529 -8.40 28.72 2.26
CA ARG A 529 -8.33 28.89 0.80
C ARG A 529 -8.63 27.60 0.03
N LEU A 530 -8.19 26.44 0.52
CA LEU A 530 -8.44 25.12 -0.10
C LEU A 530 -9.93 24.81 -0.28
N TYR A 531 -10.78 25.28 0.64
CA TYR A 531 -12.22 25.02 0.64
C TYR A 531 -13.01 25.95 -0.30
N THR A 532 -12.44 27.10 -0.67
CA THR A 532 -13.12 28.12 -1.50
C THR A 532 -12.96 27.88 -3.01
N PHE A 533 -12.02 27.05 -3.47
CA PHE A 533 -11.76 26.85 -4.90
C PHE A 533 -12.91 26.16 -5.64
N ALA A 534 -13.71 25.35 -4.95
CA ALA A 534 -14.87 24.70 -5.56
C ALA A 534 -16.02 25.67 -5.92
N LYS A 535 -15.93 26.97 -5.58
CA LYS A 535 -17.05 27.93 -5.74
C LYS A 535 -16.70 29.35 -6.21
N SER A 536 -15.43 29.72 -6.41
CA SER A 536 -15.05 31.10 -6.79
C SER A 536 -14.36 31.14 -8.16
N PRO A 537 -14.99 31.75 -9.20
CA PRO A 537 -14.35 31.91 -10.51
C PRO A 537 -13.11 32.82 -10.43
N GLY A 538 -12.00 32.40 -11.04
CA GLY A 538 -10.78 33.22 -11.21
C GLY A 538 -9.67 33.05 -10.16
N GLN A 539 -9.77 32.04 -9.27
CA GLN A 539 -8.71 31.69 -8.31
C GLN A 539 -8.15 30.27 -8.49
N GLU A 540 -8.38 29.62 -9.62
CA GLU A 540 -7.87 28.25 -9.83
C GLU A 540 -6.33 28.21 -9.81
N PRO A 541 -5.72 27.20 -9.16
CA PRO A 541 -4.27 27.06 -9.15
C PRO A 541 -3.76 26.87 -10.58
N THR A 542 -2.66 27.55 -10.91
CA THR A 542 -2.05 27.46 -12.24
C THR A 542 -1.47 26.06 -12.46
N ASP A 543 -1.26 25.68 -13.72
CA ASP A 543 -0.63 24.40 -14.06
C ASP A 543 0.72 24.23 -13.36
N SER A 544 1.53 25.29 -13.32
CA SER A 544 2.82 25.29 -12.62
C SER A 544 2.70 25.04 -11.11
N GLU A 545 1.65 25.53 -10.45
CA GLU A 545 1.43 25.31 -9.02
C GLU A 545 1.02 23.86 -8.75
N ILE A 546 0.22 23.28 -9.62
CA ILE A 546 -0.24 21.88 -9.50
C ILE A 546 0.91 20.91 -9.78
N GLU A 547 1.72 21.19 -10.80
CA GLU A 547 2.93 20.43 -11.10
C GLU A 547 3.95 20.51 -9.96
N TYR A 548 4.16 21.69 -9.39
CA TYR A 548 5.00 21.85 -8.21
C TYR A 548 4.46 21.06 -7.02
N LEU A 549 3.15 21.12 -6.76
CA LEU A 549 2.54 20.31 -5.70
C LEU A 549 2.71 18.81 -5.95
N ALA A 550 2.50 18.34 -7.19
CA ALA A 550 2.73 16.95 -7.56
C ALA A 550 4.18 16.52 -7.28
N LYS A 551 5.14 17.40 -7.55
CA LYS A 551 6.56 17.18 -7.22
C LYS A 551 6.83 17.12 -5.73
N GLU A 552 6.27 18.03 -4.93
CA GLU A 552 6.43 18.02 -3.48
C GLU A 552 5.78 16.78 -2.85
N VAL A 553 4.58 16.40 -3.28
CA VAL A 553 3.91 15.17 -2.85
C VAL A 553 4.77 13.95 -3.18
N ARG A 554 5.40 13.90 -4.37
CA ARG A 554 6.31 12.80 -4.75
C ARG A 554 7.53 12.66 -3.83
N LYS A 555 7.98 13.72 -3.15
CA LYS A 555 9.08 13.63 -2.17
C LYS A 555 8.68 12.82 -0.95
N GLY A 556 7.43 12.94 -0.49
CA GLY A 556 6.91 12.23 0.67
C GLY A 556 6.12 10.95 0.36
N ALA A 557 5.60 10.78 -0.86
CA ALA A 557 4.89 9.59 -1.32
C ALA A 557 5.85 8.42 -1.61
N ILE A 558 6.67 8.08 -0.61
CA ILE A 558 7.71 7.05 -0.73
C ILE A 558 7.11 5.65 -0.84
N PHE A 559 6.03 5.41 -0.11
CA PHE A 559 5.21 4.22 -0.24
C PHE A 559 4.23 4.41 -1.40
N MET A 560 4.52 3.81 -2.54
CA MET A 560 3.54 3.73 -3.62
C MET A 560 2.28 2.96 -3.19
N SER A 561 2.37 2.21 -2.09
CA SER A 561 1.31 1.44 -1.41
C SER A 561 0.53 2.17 -0.34
N GLY A 562 0.62 3.51 -0.24
CA GLY A 562 -0.06 4.28 0.82
C GLY A 562 0.42 3.91 2.24
N PRO A 563 -0.10 4.58 3.29
CA PRO A 563 -0.04 4.12 4.67
C PRO A 563 -0.84 2.83 4.90
#